data_AF-A0A842IDE8-F1
#
_entry.id   AF-A0A842IDE8-F1
#
_cell.length_a   1.000
_cell.length_b   1.000
_cell.length_c   1.000
_cell.angle_alpha   90.00
_cell.angle_beta   90.00
_cell.angle_gamma   90.00
#
_symmetry.space_group_name_H-M   'P 1'
#
loop_
_entity.id
_entity.type
_entity.pdbx_description
1 polymer ?
#
loop_
_entity_poly.entity_id
_entity_poly.type
_entity_poly.pdbx_seq_one_letter_code
_entity_poly.pdbx_strand_id
1 'polypeptide(L)'
;MAERGMNRSDLARAVGVDRSTVSHLLAGGTRLPNAGLAADAAAALGISADWLLGLATRPEPIADLLATSLAVTEAPRALIDETIFGWHREAAGYKIRHVPATLPDMLKTRSMVEWEYRPQLGRTAEQALGAFEDRLAWMRGARSDYEIALPLHELEAFAGGTGYYAGLPAEVRAEQMERLIALAGQLYPSLRLYLFDARRVFSAPVTIFGPLLAVVYLGRHYLAFRDSGRVASISQHFDWLVKEAAFSAREVPEYLRGLQARV
;
A
#
# COMPACT_ATOMS: atom_id res chain seq x y z
N MET A 1 -21.72 8.23 25.86
CA MET A 1 -21.30 9.62 26.19
C MET A 1 -20.24 9.65 27.27
N ALA A 2 -20.46 9.08 28.47
CA ALA A 2 -19.49 9.09 29.56
C ALA A 2 -18.14 8.45 29.17
N GLU A 3 -18.16 7.29 28.50
CA GLU A 3 -16.95 6.61 27.98
C GLU A 3 -16.14 7.45 26.98
N ARG A 4 -16.79 8.37 26.26
CA ARG A 4 -16.15 9.28 25.30
C ARG A 4 -15.78 10.63 25.93
N GLY A 5 -15.99 10.81 27.24
CA GLY A 5 -15.74 12.08 27.93
C GLY A 5 -16.64 13.23 27.48
N MET A 6 -17.75 12.95 26.78
CA MET A 6 -18.63 13.97 26.22
C MET A 6 -19.78 14.31 27.16
N ASN A 7 -20.04 15.61 27.35
CA ASN A 7 -21.27 16.08 27.98
C ASN A 7 -22.36 16.42 26.93
N ARG A 8 -23.57 16.74 27.38
CA ARG A 8 -24.72 17.03 26.48
C ARG A 8 -24.46 18.22 25.54
N SER A 9 -23.68 19.20 25.98
CA SER A 9 -23.34 20.38 25.16
C SER A 9 -22.31 20.04 24.09
N ASP A 10 -21.39 19.12 24.39
CA ASP A 10 -20.39 18.65 23.43
C ASP A 10 -21.03 17.82 22.32
N LEU A 11 -21.96 16.92 22.67
CA LEU A 11 -22.70 16.16 21.68
C LEU A 11 -23.58 17.08 20.81
N ALA A 12 -24.28 18.05 21.41
CA ALA A 12 -25.07 19.05 20.69
C ALA A 12 -24.24 19.81 19.65
N ARG A 13 -23.04 20.25 20.04
CA ARG A 13 -22.10 20.93 19.14
C ARG A 13 -21.61 19.99 18.02
N ALA A 14 -21.31 18.74 18.35
CA ALA A 14 -20.80 17.76 17.38
C ALA A 14 -21.84 17.39 16.30
N VAL A 15 -23.14 17.38 16.65
CA VAL A 15 -24.22 17.01 15.72
C VAL A 15 -25.02 18.21 15.19
N GLY A 16 -24.61 19.44 15.53
CA GLY A 16 -25.21 20.67 14.99
C GLY A 16 -26.63 20.97 15.50
N VAL A 17 -26.95 20.62 16.75
CA VAL A 17 -28.28 20.88 17.36
C VAL A 17 -28.16 21.59 18.71
N ASP A 18 -29.28 22.12 19.20
CA ASP A 18 -29.34 22.72 20.54
C ASP A 18 -29.16 21.70 21.68
N ARG A 19 -28.56 22.16 22.79
CA ARG A 19 -28.43 21.36 24.03
C ARG A 19 -29.78 20.87 24.56
N SER A 20 -30.84 21.66 24.36
CA SER A 20 -32.21 21.29 24.73
C SER A 20 -32.70 20.09 23.94
N THR A 21 -32.41 20.02 22.64
CA THR A 21 -32.73 18.87 21.77
C THR A 21 -32.08 17.59 22.29
N VAL A 22 -30.78 17.62 22.61
CA VAL A 22 -30.08 16.47 23.21
C VAL A 22 -30.66 16.11 24.59
N SER A 23 -31.01 17.11 25.39
CA SER A 23 -31.59 16.87 26.73
C SER A 23 -32.98 16.24 26.64
N HIS A 24 -33.80 16.63 25.66
CA HIS A 24 -35.11 16.04 25.40
C HIS A 24 -35.00 14.59 24.94
N LEU A 25 -34.06 14.29 24.04
CA LEU A 25 -33.81 12.92 23.57
C LEU A 25 -33.40 11.97 24.72
N LEU A 26 -32.60 12.47 25.67
CA LEU A 26 -32.15 11.69 26.83
C LEU A 26 -33.16 11.59 27.97
N ALA A 27 -34.15 12.49 28.03
CA ALA A 27 -35.13 12.54 29.12
C ALA A 27 -36.19 11.44 29.07
N GLY A 28 -36.24 10.64 27.99
CA GLY A 28 -37.25 9.61 27.78
C GLY A 28 -38.60 10.23 27.40
N GLY A 29 -39.07 9.95 26.18
CA GLY A 29 -40.34 10.45 25.66
C GLY A 29 -40.71 9.78 24.33
N THR A 30 -41.91 10.06 23.83
CA THR A 30 -42.44 9.47 22.58
C THR A 30 -41.83 10.05 21.30
N ARG A 31 -40.99 11.09 21.40
CA ARG A 31 -40.37 11.75 20.25
C ARG A 31 -38.99 11.17 19.98
N LEU A 32 -38.90 10.33 18.95
CA LEU A 32 -37.63 9.80 18.44
C LEU A 32 -36.88 10.86 17.63
N PRO A 33 -35.53 10.81 17.59
CA PRO A 33 -34.75 11.64 16.69
C PRO A 33 -35.06 11.25 15.24
N ASN A 34 -34.87 12.19 14.31
CA ASN A 34 -34.84 11.83 12.89
C ASN A 34 -33.61 10.96 12.60
N ALA A 35 -33.63 10.23 11.47
CA ALA A 35 -32.56 9.31 11.11
C ALA A 35 -31.19 9.99 10.98
N GLY A 36 -31.15 11.23 10.48
CA GLY A 36 -29.91 12.01 10.36
C GLY A 36 -29.28 12.31 11.71
N LEU A 37 -30.06 12.84 12.65
CA LEU A 37 -29.60 13.16 14.00
C LEU A 37 -29.16 11.91 14.79
N ALA A 38 -29.83 10.76 14.56
CA ALA A 38 -29.39 9.50 15.12
C ALA A 38 -28.04 9.04 14.53
N ALA A 39 -27.87 9.15 13.21
CA ALA A 39 -26.61 8.82 12.53
C ALA A 39 -25.45 9.73 12.97
N ASP A 40 -25.69 11.04 13.04
CA ASP A 40 -24.69 12.02 13.47
C ASP A 40 -24.29 11.82 14.94
N ALA A 41 -25.26 11.52 15.80
CA ALA A 41 -24.98 11.19 17.20
C ALA A 41 -24.19 9.87 17.34
N ALA A 42 -24.53 8.85 16.53
CA ALA A 42 -23.81 7.60 16.51
C ALA A 42 -22.35 7.79 16.05
N ALA A 43 -22.14 8.57 14.99
CA ALA A 43 -20.81 8.93 14.48
C ALA A 43 -19.99 9.71 15.52
N ALA A 44 -20.57 10.74 16.14
CA ALA A 44 -19.90 11.53 17.18
C ALA A 44 -19.51 10.69 18.40
N LEU A 45 -20.32 9.68 18.74
CA LEU A 45 -20.06 8.77 19.86
C LEU A 45 -19.21 7.55 19.49
N GLY A 46 -18.92 7.35 18.20
CA GLY A 46 -18.11 6.25 17.68
C GLY A 46 -18.77 4.87 17.87
N ILE A 47 -20.08 4.78 17.66
CA ILE A 47 -20.94 3.60 17.78
C ILE A 47 -21.81 3.46 16.52
N SER A 48 -22.41 2.30 16.27
CA SER A 48 -23.32 2.14 15.11
C SER A 48 -24.69 2.79 15.35
N ALA A 49 -25.31 3.29 14.27
CA ALA A 49 -26.69 3.81 14.32
C ALA A 49 -27.69 2.70 14.68
N ASP A 50 -27.47 1.48 14.20
CA ASP A 50 -28.31 0.32 14.52
C ASP A 50 -28.29 0.00 16.01
N TRP A 51 -27.14 0.10 16.69
CA TRP A 51 -27.09 -0.06 18.14
C TRP A 51 -27.79 1.09 18.86
N LEU A 52 -27.56 2.34 18.42
CA LEU A 52 -28.20 3.50 19.03
C LEU A 52 -29.74 3.42 18.95
N LEU A 53 -30.26 2.81 17.89
CA LEU A 53 -31.69 2.57 17.66
C LEU A 53 -32.20 1.26 18.28
N GLY A 54 -31.35 0.49 18.96
CA GLY A 54 -31.72 -0.79 19.59
C GLY A 54 -31.96 -1.94 18.61
N LEU A 55 -31.54 -1.81 17.36
CA LEU A 55 -31.60 -2.85 16.32
C LEU A 55 -30.44 -3.85 16.44
N ALA A 56 -29.37 -3.49 17.15
CA ALA A 56 -28.23 -4.34 17.46
C ALA A 56 -28.06 -4.51 18.98
N THR A 57 -27.57 -5.68 19.41
CA THR A 57 -27.47 -6.06 20.83
C THR A 57 -26.21 -5.57 21.55
N ARG A 58 -25.21 -5.03 20.84
CA ARG A 58 -23.96 -4.53 21.45
C ARG A 58 -23.53 -3.19 20.85
N PRO A 59 -23.00 -2.25 21.67
CA PRO A 59 -22.31 -1.07 21.19
C PRO A 59 -20.94 -1.52 20.68
N GLU A 60 -20.90 -2.13 19.50
CA GLU A 60 -19.61 -2.33 18.85
C GLU A 60 -19.08 -0.94 18.48
N PRO A 61 -17.89 -0.53 19.00
CA PRO A 61 -17.26 0.68 18.55
C PRO A 61 -17.15 0.63 17.02
N ILE A 62 -17.38 1.75 16.33
CA ILE A 62 -17.10 1.83 14.88
C ILE A 62 -15.66 1.36 14.60
N ALA A 63 -14.73 1.55 15.55
CA ALA A 63 -13.37 1.05 15.49
C ALA A 63 -13.25 -0.50 15.43
N ASP A 64 -14.18 -1.25 16.02
CA ASP A 64 -14.23 -2.72 15.97
C ASP A 64 -14.97 -3.23 14.74
N LEU A 65 -15.98 -2.50 14.24
CA LEU A 65 -16.51 -2.74 12.87
C LEU A 65 -15.45 -2.41 11.79
N LEU A 66 -14.58 -1.43 12.04
CA LEU A 66 -13.38 -1.14 11.25
C LEU A 66 -12.22 -2.11 11.52
N ALA A 67 -12.21 -2.84 12.63
CA ALA A 67 -11.27 -3.96 12.85
C ALA A 67 -11.57 -5.11 11.89
N THR A 68 -12.80 -5.19 11.35
CA THR A 68 -13.17 -6.02 10.19
C THR A 68 -12.55 -5.54 8.86
N SER A 69 -11.84 -4.41 8.83
CA SER A 69 -11.20 -3.85 7.62
C SER A 69 -9.72 -4.22 7.46
N LEU A 70 -9.18 -5.05 8.36
CA LEU A 70 -7.90 -5.70 8.20
C LEU A 70 -8.13 -7.10 7.62
N ALA A 71 -7.82 -7.28 6.34
CA ALA A 71 -7.79 -8.60 5.75
C ALA A 71 -6.36 -9.16 5.85
N VAL A 72 -6.22 -10.32 6.48
CA VAL A 72 -5.00 -11.12 6.37
C VAL A 72 -5.18 -12.03 5.18
N THR A 73 -4.47 -11.73 4.08
CA THR A 73 -4.53 -12.54 2.87
C THR A 73 -3.24 -13.34 2.74
N GLU A 74 -3.32 -14.59 2.28
CA GLU A 74 -2.14 -15.38 2.01
C GLU A 74 -1.31 -14.70 0.90
N ALA A 75 0.00 -14.62 1.11
CA ALA A 75 0.96 -14.07 0.16
C ALA A 75 1.87 -15.21 -0.32
N PRO A 76 1.42 -16.01 -1.31
CA PRO A 76 2.24 -17.08 -1.82
C PRO A 76 3.50 -16.46 -2.45
N ARG A 77 4.68 -16.97 -2.09
CA ARG A 77 5.91 -16.62 -2.79
C ARG A 77 5.91 -17.34 -4.14
N ALA A 78 5.15 -16.78 -5.08
CA ALA A 78 4.93 -17.30 -6.40
C ALA A 78 5.28 -16.23 -7.44
N LEU A 79 5.70 -16.66 -8.64
CA LEU A 79 5.89 -15.77 -9.77
C LEU A 79 4.61 -14.98 -10.11
N ILE A 80 3.46 -15.57 -9.80
CA ILE A 80 2.15 -15.01 -10.08
C ILE A 80 1.36 -14.95 -8.77
N ASP A 81 1.11 -13.74 -8.30
CA ASP A 81 0.22 -13.45 -7.18
C ASP A 81 -1.09 -12.83 -7.70
N GLU A 82 -2.14 -13.65 -7.78
CA GLU A 82 -3.47 -13.22 -8.24
C GLU A 82 -4.09 -12.14 -7.33
N THR A 83 -3.75 -12.16 -6.04
CA THR A 83 -4.28 -11.19 -5.08
C THR A 83 -3.73 -9.81 -5.38
N ILE A 84 -2.41 -9.69 -5.51
CA ILE A 84 -1.76 -8.43 -5.90
C ILE A 84 -2.29 -7.95 -7.24
N PHE A 85 -2.42 -8.86 -8.23
CA PHE A 85 -2.94 -8.49 -9.54
C PHE A 85 -4.39 -7.98 -9.48
N GLY A 86 -5.23 -8.60 -8.65
CA GLY A 86 -6.59 -8.13 -8.37
C GLY A 86 -6.62 -6.70 -7.81
N TRP A 87 -5.72 -6.37 -6.88
CA TRP A 87 -5.61 -5.02 -6.34
C TRP A 87 -5.11 -4.00 -7.37
N HIS A 88 -4.16 -4.37 -8.24
CA HIS A 88 -3.76 -3.52 -9.36
C HIS A 88 -4.93 -3.21 -10.31
N ARG A 89 -5.79 -4.20 -10.57
CA ARG A 89 -7.01 -4.01 -11.37
C ARG A 89 -8.01 -3.06 -10.72
N GLU A 90 -8.24 -3.22 -9.42
CA GLU A 90 -9.13 -2.34 -8.66
C GLU A 90 -8.62 -0.89 -8.64
N ALA A 91 -7.30 -0.73 -8.57
CA ALA A 91 -6.64 0.56 -8.51
C ALA A 91 -6.38 1.21 -9.88
N ALA A 92 -6.87 0.64 -10.98
CA ALA A 92 -6.60 1.14 -12.31
C ALA A 92 -6.98 2.62 -12.45
N GLY A 93 -6.03 3.44 -12.91
CA GLY A 93 -6.18 4.89 -13.04
C GLY A 93 -5.85 5.69 -11.78
N TYR A 94 -5.63 5.04 -10.64
CA TYR A 94 -5.04 5.67 -9.46
C TYR A 94 -3.51 5.57 -9.48
N LYS A 95 -2.87 6.48 -8.76
CA LYS A 95 -1.43 6.40 -8.49
C LYS A 95 -1.14 5.26 -7.53
N ILE A 96 -0.13 4.46 -7.85
CA ILE A 96 0.36 3.37 -7.01
C ILE A 96 1.71 3.76 -6.40
N ARG A 97 1.82 3.63 -5.09
CA ARG A 97 3.08 3.85 -4.35
C ARG A 97 3.60 2.53 -3.83
N HIS A 98 4.89 2.27 -3.94
CA HIS A 98 5.44 0.96 -3.61
C HIS A 98 6.82 1.04 -2.96
N VAL A 99 6.98 0.34 -1.85
CA VAL A 99 8.28 -0.02 -1.26
C VAL A 99 8.41 -1.52 -1.42
N PRO A 100 9.30 -2.01 -2.28
CA PRO A 100 9.45 -3.43 -2.52
C PRO A 100 10.35 -4.09 -1.46
N ALA A 101 10.29 -5.42 -1.35
CA ALA A 101 11.21 -6.20 -0.51
C ALA A 101 12.57 -6.45 -1.18
N THR A 102 12.58 -6.46 -2.52
CA THR A 102 13.73 -6.67 -3.40
C THR A 102 13.59 -5.73 -4.61
N LEU A 103 14.27 -5.98 -5.74
CA LEU A 103 13.90 -5.29 -6.99
C LEU A 103 12.39 -5.48 -7.33
N PRO A 104 11.67 -4.44 -7.82
CA PRO A 104 10.27 -4.57 -8.22
C PRO A 104 10.10 -5.43 -9.46
N ASP A 105 9.20 -6.40 -9.41
CA ASP A 105 8.93 -7.37 -10.48
C ASP A 105 8.64 -6.72 -11.85
N MET A 106 7.91 -5.61 -11.86
CA MET A 106 7.59 -4.89 -13.10
C MET A 106 8.80 -4.27 -13.82
N LEU A 107 9.92 -4.14 -13.12
CA LEU A 107 11.17 -3.60 -13.63
C LEU A 107 12.16 -4.70 -14.00
N LYS A 108 11.89 -5.97 -13.64
CA LYS A 108 12.80 -7.09 -13.90
C LYS A 108 12.86 -7.47 -15.38
N THR A 109 14.02 -7.97 -15.83
CA THR A 109 14.21 -8.70 -17.08
C THR A 109 13.70 -10.13 -16.93
N ARG A 110 13.47 -10.81 -18.05
CA ARG A 110 13.10 -12.23 -18.03
C ARG A 110 14.17 -13.08 -17.33
N SER A 111 15.43 -12.86 -17.66
CA SER A 111 16.59 -13.57 -17.08
C SER A 111 16.65 -13.43 -15.55
N MET A 112 16.36 -12.23 -15.04
CA MET A 112 16.35 -11.96 -13.60
C MET A 112 15.19 -12.70 -12.89
N VAL A 113 13.99 -12.65 -13.47
CA VAL A 113 12.80 -13.34 -12.95
C VAL A 113 13.02 -14.85 -12.94
N GLU A 114 13.57 -15.41 -14.02
CA GLU A 114 13.86 -16.84 -14.10
C GLU A 114 14.86 -17.29 -13.03
N TRP A 115 15.92 -16.51 -12.80
CA TRP A 115 16.90 -16.82 -11.76
C TRP A 115 16.26 -16.79 -10.36
N GLU A 116 15.49 -15.75 -10.05
CA GLU A 116 14.93 -15.52 -8.72
C GLU A 116 13.85 -16.53 -8.34
N TYR A 117 12.98 -16.87 -9.28
CA TYR A 117 11.88 -17.78 -9.06
C TYR A 117 12.21 -19.23 -9.47
N ARG A 118 13.48 -19.53 -9.84
CA ARG A 118 13.92 -20.89 -10.21
C ARG A 118 13.45 -21.98 -9.24
N PRO A 119 13.47 -21.81 -7.90
CA PRO A 119 12.99 -22.84 -6.98
C PRO A 119 11.48 -23.12 -7.08
N GLN A 120 10.69 -22.14 -7.54
CA GLN A 120 9.23 -22.23 -7.68
C GLN A 120 8.81 -22.56 -9.12
N LEU A 121 9.68 -22.30 -10.10
CA LEU A 121 9.51 -22.68 -11.50
C LEU A 121 9.64 -24.20 -11.62
N GLY A 122 8.50 -24.89 -11.57
CA GLY A 122 8.40 -26.33 -11.82
C GLY A 122 8.56 -26.68 -13.30
N ARG A 123 7.91 -27.77 -13.74
CA ARG A 123 8.01 -28.28 -15.12
C ARG A 123 7.44 -27.36 -16.22
N THR A 124 6.73 -26.29 -15.86
CA THR A 124 6.04 -25.35 -16.79
C THR A 124 6.62 -23.93 -16.72
N ALA A 125 7.94 -23.80 -16.59
CA ALA A 125 8.61 -22.51 -16.42
C ALA A 125 8.30 -21.52 -17.55
N GLU A 126 8.34 -21.95 -18.81
CA GLU A 126 8.09 -21.06 -19.97
C GLU A 126 6.66 -20.50 -20.01
N GLN A 127 5.67 -21.32 -19.70
CA GLN A 127 4.27 -20.88 -19.64
C GLN A 127 4.03 -19.89 -18.50
N ALA A 128 4.65 -20.12 -17.34
CA ALA A 128 4.54 -19.23 -16.19
C ALA A 128 5.22 -17.88 -16.46
N LEU A 129 6.38 -17.88 -17.12
CA LEU A 129 7.07 -16.67 -17.55
C LEU A 129 6.26 -15.89 -18.58
N GLY A 130 5.65 -16.55 -19.56
CA GLY A 130 4.76 -15.90 -20.54
C GLY A 130 3.55 -15.24 -19.88
N ALA A 131 2.87 -15.94 -18.97
CA ALA A 131 1.74 -15.38 -18.23
C ALA A 131 2.14 -14.19 -17.33
N PHE A 132 3.36 -14.19 -16.80
CA PHE A 132 3.91 -13.06 -16.06
C PHE A 132 4.19 -11.86 -16.97
N GLU A 133 4.79 -12.08 -18.15
CA GLU A 133 5.03 -11.04 -19.16
C GLU A 133 3.71 -10.38 -19.62
N ASP A 134 2.65 -11.17 -19.84
CA ASP A 134 1.32 -10.67 -20.20
C ASP A 134 0.72 -9.76 -19.12
N ARG A 135 0.87 -10.13 -17.84
CA ARG A 135 0.42 -9.30 -16.71
C ARG A 135 1.20 -8.01 -16.58
N LEU A 136 2.52 -8.06 -16.80
CA LEU A 136 3.35 -6.86 -16.82
C LEU A 136 2.93 -5.92 -17.95
N ALA A 137 2.67 -6.47 -19.14
CA ALA A 137 2.17 -5.69 -20.27
C ALA A 137 0.82 -5.03 -19.95
N TRP A 138 -0.09 -5.77 -19.31
CA TRP A 138 -1.37 -5.21 -18.85
C TRP A 138 -1.16 -4.07 -17.84
N MET A 139 -0.30 -4.25 -16.83
CA MET A 139 -0.06 -3.22 -15.81
C MET A 139 0.53 -1.93 -16.41
N ARG A 140 1.35 -2.03 -17.46
CA ARG A 140 1.84 -0.87 -18.22
C ARG A 140 0.73 -0.16 -18.99
N GLY A 141 -0.27 -0.92 -19.48
CA GLY A 141 -1.44 -0.37 -20.17
C GLY A 141 -2.48 0.27 -19.24
N ALA A 142 -2.49 -0.06 -17.95
CA ALA A 142 -3.48 0.36 -16.97
C ALA A 142 -3.42 1.86 -16.56
N ARG A 143 -2.60 2.68 -17.24
CA ARG A 143 -2.47 4.14 -17.07
C ARG A 143 -2.27 4.62 -15.63
N SER A 144 -1.71 3.78 -14.77
CA SER A 144 -1.47 4.11 -13.37
C SER A 144 -0.05 4.67 -13.24
N ASP A 145 0.08 5.84 -12.62
CA ASP A 145 1.39 6.41 -12.25
C ASP A 145 1.98 5.60 -11.09
N TYR A 146 3.28 5.31 -11.15
CA TYR A 146 4.03 4.58 -10.14
C TYR A 146 5.06 5.46 -9.45
N GLU A 147 5.05 5.44 -8.12
CA GLU A 147 6.13 5.97 -7.29
C GLU A 147 6.72 4.81 -6.49
N ILE A 148 8.01 4.55 -6.64
CA ILE A 148 8.69 3.46 -5.96
C ILE A 148 9.81 4.03 -5.10
N ALA A 149 9.80 3.73 -3.81
CA ALA A 149 10.88 4.08 -2.89
C ALA A 149 11.70 2.83 -2.58
N LEU A 150 12.98 2.86 -2.94
CA LEU A 150 13.92 1.74 -2.83
C LEU A 150 15.06 2.11 -1.86
N PRO A 151 15.49 1.19 -0.98
CA PRO A 151 16.67 1.43 -0.17
C PRO A 151 17.94 1.36 -1.04
N LEU A 152 18.89 2.27 -0.82
CA LEU A 152 20.13 2.34 -1.60
C LEU A 152 20.95 1.05 -1.59
N HIS A 153 21.06 0.43 -0.41
CA HIS A 153 21.84 -0.79 -0.24
C HIS A 153 21.33 -1.95 -1.09
N GLU A 154 20.05 -1.95 -1.48
CA GLU A 154 19.47 -2.99 -2.33
C GLU A 154 20.06 -2.93 -3.75
N LEU A 155 20.18 -1.72 -4.30
CA LEU A 155 20.80 -1.51 -5.61
C LEU A 155 22.32 -1.73 -5.58
N GLU A 156 22.97 -1.39 -4.47
CA GLU A 156 24.39 -1.64 -4.28
C GLU A 156 24.69 -3.15 -4.16
N ALA A 157 23.87 -3.87 -3.39
CA ALA A 157 23.95 -5.32 -3.25
C ALA A 157 23.68 -6.01 -4.58
N PHE A 158 22.68 -5.52 -5.32
CA PHE A 158 22.38 -5.97 -6.67
C PHE A 158 23.58 -5.80 -7.59
N ALA A 159 24.07 -4.57 -7.75
CA ALA A 159 25.20 -4.28 -8.65
C ALA A 159 26.43 -5.13 -8.32
N GLY A 160 26.76 -5.28 -7.03
CA GLY A 160 27.90 -6.09 -6.58
C GLY A 160 27.68 -7.61 -6.56
N GLY A 161 26.47 -8.10 -6.83
CA GLY A 161 26.16 -9.54 -6.74
C GLY A 161 26.36 -10.13 -5.34
N THR A 162 26.00 -9.36 -4.30
CA THR A 162 26.19 -9.74 -2.89
C THR A 162 24.87 -9.92 -2.16
N GLY A 163 24.92 -10.50 -0.95
CA GLY A 163 23.74 -10.70 -0.13
C GLY A 163 22.71 -11.61 -0.82
N TYR A 164 21.50 -11.10 -1.02
CA TYR A 164 20.43 -11.83 -1.72
C TYR A 164 20.83 -12.23 -3.15
N TYR A 165 21.69 -11.44 -3.82
CA TYR A 165 22.09 -11.63 -5.21
C TYR A 165 23.35 -12.49 -5.38
N ALA A 166 23.81 -13.14 -4.32
CA ALA A 166 24.96 -14.05 -4.39
C ALA A 166 24.68 -15.21 -5.37
N GLY A 167 25.58 -15.41 -6.34
CA GLY A 167 25.45 -16.44 -7.37
C GLY A 167 24.60 -16.04 -8.59
N LEU A 168 24.12 -14.80 -8.67
CA LEU A 168 23.51 -14.24 -9.89
C LEU A 168 24.60 -13.97 -10.94
N PRO A 169 24.49 -14.45 -12.19
CA PRO A 169 25.49 -14.19 -13.23
C PRO A 169 25.64 -12.71 -13.56
N ALA A 170 26.86 -12.27 -13.89
CA ALA A 170 27.17 -10.87 -14.15
C ALA A 170 26.43 -10.32 -15.37
N GLU A 171 26.26 -11.15 -16.40
CA GLU A 171 25.51 -10.81 -17.61
C GLU A 171 24.03 -10.50 -17.31
N VAL A 172 23.39 -11.24 -16.39
CA VAL A 172 22.00 -11.00 -15.98
C VAL A 172 21.90 -9.70 -15.19
N ARG A 173 22.89 -9.41 -14.33
CA ARG A 173 22.96 -8.13 -13.60
C ARG A 173 23.12 -6.95 -14.54
N ALA A 174 23.97 -7.08 -15.57
CA ALA A 174 24.24 -6.02 -16.53
C ALA A 174 22.98 -5.70 -17.35
N GLU A 175 22.34 -6.74 -17.89
CA GLU A 175 21.06 -6.63 -18.61
C GLU A 175 19.97 -5.95 -17.75
N GLN A 176 19.86 -6.36 -16.48
CA GLN A 176 18.89 -5.80 -15.55
C GLN A 176 19.19 -4.34 -15.20
N MET A 177 20.46 -3.96 -15.05
CA MET A 177 20.85 -2.57 -14.77
C MET A 177 20.56 -1.67 -15.98
N GLU A 178 20.88 -2.11 -17.19
CA GLU A 178 20.52 -1.41 -18.43
C GLU A 178 19.01 -1.17 -18.52
N ARG A 179 18.22 -2.21 -18.22
CA ARG A 179 16.76 -2.09 -18.18
C ARG A 179 16.29 -1.08 -17.14
N LEU A 180 16.85 -1.09 -15.92
CA LEU A 180 16.47 -0.12 -14.88
C LEU A 180 16.76 1.32 -15.32
N ILE A 181 17.94 1.57 -15.87
CA ILE A 181 18.34 2.89 -16.39
C ILE A 181 17.37 3.34 -17.51
N ALA A 182 17.08 2.45 -18.45
CA ALA A 182 16.18 2.73 -19.56
C ALA A 182 14.75 3.05 -19.08
N LEU A 183 14.19 2.22 -18.19
CA LEU A 183 12.82 2.42 -17.67
C LEU A 183 12.72 3.67 -16.81
N ALA A 184 13.71 3.96 -15.96
CA ALA A 184 13.72 5.16 -15.12
C ALA A 184 13.73 6.45 -15.96
N GLY A 185 14.38 6.43 -17.15
CA GLY A 185 14.37 7.56 -18.08
C GLY A 185 13.11 7.63 -18.95
N GLN A 186 12.75 6.52 -19.60
CA GLN A 186 11.67 6.48 -20.61
C GLN A 186 10.28 6.65 -20.01
N LEU A 187 10.05 6.09 -18.81
CA LEU A 187 8.75 6.12 -18.18
C LEU A 187 8.54 7.34 -17.27
N TYR A 188 9.54 8.21 -17.12
CA TYR A 188 9.36 9.46 -16.38
C TYR A 188 8.45 10.43 -17.16
N PRO A 189 7.46 11.09 -16.53
CA PRO A 189 7.20 11.14 -15.08
C PRO A 189 6.22 10.08 -14.56
N SER A 190 5.69 9.18 -15.39
CA SER A 190 4.73 8.15 -14.97
C SER A 190 5.32 7.08 -14.06
N LEU A 191 6.63 6.81 -14.15
CA LEU A 191 7.40 6.04 -13.17
C LEU A 191 8.40 6.98 -12.49
N ARG A 192 8.39 6.99 -11.15
CA ARG A 192 9.33 7.75 -10.33
C ARG A 192 9.99 6.81 -9.33
N LEU A 193 11.31 6.72 -9.39
CA LEU A 193 12.10 5.97 -8.41
C LEU A 193 12.71 6.95 -7.40
N TYR A 194 12.63 6.63 -6.12
CA TYR A 194 13.25 7.41 -5.04
C TYR A 194 14.18 6.48 -4.27
N LEU A 195 15.42 6.91 -4.03
CA LEU A 195 16.38 6.08 -3.32
C LEU A 195 16.64 6.67 -1.94
N PHE A 196 16.31 5.92 -0.89
CA PHE A 196 16.51 6.35 0.49
C PHE A 196 17.67 5.61 1.15
N ASP A 197 18.34 6.27 2.09
CA ASP A 197 19.37 5.64 2.91
C ASP A 197 18.71 4.91 4.09
N ALA A 198 18.81 3.58 4.07
CA ALA A 198 18.23 2.69 5.08
C ALA A 198 18.84 2.87 6.49
N ARG A 199 20.00 3.54 6.61
CA ARG A 199 20.59 3.89 7.91
C ARG A 199 19.92 5.11 8.56
N ARG A 200 19.29 5.97 7.73
CA ARG A 200 18.60 7.18 8.19
C ARG A 200 17.10 6.93 8.39
N VAL A 201 16.49 6.22 7.46
CA VAL A 201 15.04 5.95 7.43
C VAL A 201 14.78 4.49 7.10
N PHE A 202 13.66 3.93 7.55
CA PHE A 202 13.31 2.52 7.33
C PHE A 202 11.85 2.37 6.91
N SER A 203 11.58 1.37 6.08
CA SER A 203 10.23 0.95 5.74
C SER A 203 10.17 -0.57 5.58
N ALA A 204 9.11 -1.17 6.08
CA ALA A 204 8.69 -2.50 5.64
C ALA A 204 8.22 -2.44 4.17
N PRO A 205 8.17 -3.58 3.46
CA PRO A 205 7.62 -3.61 2.11
C PRO A 205 6.11 -3.32 2.14
N VAL A 206 5.69 -2.35 1.33
CA VAL A 206 4.32 -1.83 1.33
C VAL A 206 3.90 -1.39 -0.07
N THR A 207 2.63 -1.61 -0.43
CA THR A 207 2.02 -1.10 -1.66
C THR A 207 0.75 -0.34 -1.34
N ILE A 208 0.61 0.86 -1.89
CA ILE A 208 -0.52 1.76 -1.67
C ILE A 208 -1.21 1.97 -3.01
N PHE A 209 -2.45 1.54 -3.08
CA PHE A 209 -3.30 1.53 -4.25
C PHE A 209 -4.25 2.73 -4.20
N GLY A 210 -3.72 3.92 -4.48
CA GLY A 210 -4.46 5.17 -4.36
C GLY A 210 -5.06 5.37 -2.97
N PRO A 211 -6.29 5.92 -2.86
CA PRO A 211 -6.98 6.06 -1.58
C PRO A 211 -7.74 4.78 -1.14
N LEU A 212 -7.70 3.71 -1.94
CA LEU A 212 -8.59 2.55 -1.78
C LEU A 212 -8.05 1.52 -0.79
N LEU A 213 -6.74 1.27 -0.84
CA LEU A 213 -6.13 0.13 -0.17
C LEU A 213 -4.64 0.39 0.06
N ALA A 214 -4.13 -0.03 1.22
CA ALA A 214 -2.71 -0.14 1.50
C ALA A 214 -2.39 -1.56 1.99
N VAL A 215 -1.28 -2.12 1.54
CA VAL A 215 -0.92 -3.51 1.79
C VAL A 215 0.50 -3.60 2.29
N VAL A 216 0.70 -4.19 3.47
CA VAL A 216 2.02 -4.50 4.02
C VAL A 216 2.32 -5.98 3.82
N TYR A 217 3.50 -6.30 3.28
CA TYR A 217 3.93 -7.68 3.07
C TYR A 217 4.73 -8.19 4.26
N LEU A 218 4.32 -9.34 4.80
CA LEU A 218 4.91 -10.02 5.96
C LEU A 218 5.57 -11.37 5.58
N GLY A 219 5.92 -11.56 4.31
CA GLY A 219 6.53 -12.81 3.82
C GLY A 219 5.49 -13.85 3.37
N ARG A 220 4.68 -14.38 4.30
CA ARG A 220 3.64 -15.37 3.97
C ARG A 220 2.22 -14.81 3.92
N HIS A 221 2.06 -13.56 4.34
CA HIS A 221 0.77 -12.90 4.40
C HIS A 221 0.89 -11.43 3.98
N TYR A 222 -0.21 -10.90 3.49
CA TYR A 222 -0.46 -9.49 3.34
C TYR A 222 -1.36 -9.00 4.47
N LEU A 223 -1.02 -7.87 5.06
CA LEU A 223 -1.94 -7.07 5.85
C LEU A 223 -2.55 -6.01 4.93
N ALA A 224 -3.78 -6.23 4.51
CA ALA A 224 -4.52 -5.33 3.65
C ALA A 224 -5.44 -4.42 4.47
N PHE A 225 -5.27 -3.11 4.29
CA PHE A 225 -6.00 -2.05 4.99
C PHE A 225 -6.86 -1.27 3.99
N ARG A 226 -8.18 -1.27 4.20
CA ARG A 226 -9.13 -0.49 3.38
C ARG A 226 -9.73 0.72 4.11
N ASP A 227 -9.43 0.87 5.39
CA ASP A 227 -9.82 2.04 6.18
C ASP A 227 -9.05 3.29 5.71
N SER A 228 -9.79 4.36 5.39
CA SER A 228 -9.21 5.58 4.80
C SER A 228 -8.19 6.26 5.73
N GLY A 229 -8.39 6.20 7.06
CA GLY A 229 -7.45 6.72 8.05
C GLY A 229 -6.11 5.98 8.01
N ARG A 230 -6.14 4.64 7.98
CA ARG A 230 -4.94 3.81 7.87
C ARG A 230 -4.25 3.97 6.51
N VAL A 231 -5.00 3.99 5.41
CA VAL A 231 -4.45 4.23 4.06
C VAL A 231 -3.75 5.59 4.01
N ALA A 232 -4.36 6.63 4.59
CA ALA A 232 -3.76 7.96 4.67
C ALA A 232 -2.48 7.97 5.52
N SER A 233 -2.48 7.30 6.68
CA SER A 233 -1.29 7.19 7.54
C SER A 233 -0.13 6.49 6.83
N ILE A 234 -0.40 5.40 6.10
CA ILE A 234 0.62 4.67 5.34
C ILE A 234 1.09 5.50 4.13
N SER A 235 0.21 6.28 3.51
CA SER A 235 0.58 7.24 2.46
C SER A 235 1.53 8.32 2.96
N GLN A 236 1.27 8.87 4.15
CA GLN A 236 2.17 9.85 4.78
C GLN A 236 3.54 9.25 5.10
N HIS A 237 3.60 7.98 5.51
CA HIS A 237 4.86 7.26 5.68
C HIS A 237 5.64 7.18 4.35
N PHE A 238 4.98 6.84 3.24
CA PHE A 238 5.62 6.85 1.93
C PHE A 238 6.11 8.25 1.52
N ASP A 239 5.30 9.27 1.72
CA ASP A 239 5.67 10.66 1.40
C ASP A 239 6.89 11.12 2.23
N TRP A 240 7.02 10.65 3.48
CA TRP A 240 8.21 10.86 4.30
C TRP A 240 9.45 10.19 3.72
N LEU A 241 9.36 8.95 3.21
CA LEU A 241 10.48 8.28 2.53
C LEU A 241 10.93 9.06 1.28
N VAL A 242 9.96 9.58 0.50
CA VAL A 242 10.24 10.41 -0.67
C VAL A 242 10.96 11.70 -0.28
N LYS A 243 10.53 12.33 0.83
CA LYS A 243 11.15 13.55 1.34
C LYS A 243 12.58 13.34 1.85
N GLU A 244 12.84 12.20 2.49
CA GLU A 244 14.17 11.83 3.01
C GLU A 244 15.04 11.07 1.99
N ALA A 245 14.56 10.90 0.76
CA ALA A 245 15.32 10.23 -0.29
C ALA A 245 16.63 10.97 -0.58
N ALA A 246 17.73 10.21 -0.63
CA ALA A 246 19.05 10.73 -1.00
C ALA A 246 19.14 11.06 -2.49
N PHE A 247 18.38 10.34 -3.33
CA PHE A 247 18.25 10.61 -4.76
C PHE A 247 16.79 10.69 -5.15
N SER A 248 16.44 11.81 -5.79
CA SER A 248 15.12 12.02 -6.39
C SER A 248 14.99 11.30 -7.72
N ALA A 249 13.77 11.16 -8.22
CA ALA A 249 13.47 10.49 -9.50
C ALA A 249 14.26 11.00 -10.71
N ARG A 250 14.72 12.25 -10.71
CA ARG A 250 15.55 12.80 -11.79
C ARG A 250 17.02 12.42 -11.66
N GLU A 251 17.49 12.12 -10.46
CA GLU A 251 18.89 11.80 -10.16
C GLU A 251 19.15 10.29 -10.22
N VAL A 252 18.11 9.47 -10.02
CA VAL A 252 18.23 8.01 -10.06
C VAL A 252 18.89 7.46 -11.33
N PRO A 253 18.54 7.90 -12.56
CA PRO A 253 19.19 7.37 -13.76
C PRO A 253 20.71 7.53 -13.76
N GLU A 254 21.22 8.65 -13.25
CA GLU A 254 22.66 8.90 -13.18
C GLU A 254 23.32 8.06 -12.09
N TYR A 255 22.68 7.95 -10.92
CA TYR A 255 23.15 7.07 -9.86
C TYR A 255 23.26 5.61 -10.30
N LEU A 256 22.26 5.11 -11.04
CA LEU A 256 22.26 3.76 -11.59
C LEU A 256 23.41 3.53 -12.59
N ARG A 257 23.73 4.52 -13.46
CA ARG A 257 24.90 4.44 -14.36
C ARG A 257 26.20 4.33 -13.58
N GLY A 258 26.33 5.08 -12.48
CA GLY A 258 27.48 4.97 -11.59
C GLY A 258 27.62 3.56 -10.98
N LEU A 259 26.52 2.93 -10.61
CA LEU A 259 26.52 1.55 -10.12
C LEU A 259 26.77 0.51 -11.21
N GLN A 260 26.36 0.76 -12.45
CA GLN A 260 26.57 -0.17 -13.57
C GLN A 260 28.05 -0.50 -13.79
N ALA A 261 28.96 0.44 -13.52
CA ALA A 261 30.41 0.21 -13.60
C ALA A 261 30.94 -0.84 -12.60
N ARG A 262 30.12 -1.28 -11.64
CA ARG A 262 30.47 -2.27 -10.61
C ARG A 262 29.94 -3.68 -10.90
N VAL A 263 29.16 -3.85 -11.96
CA VAL A 263 28.50 -5.11 -12.34
C VAL A 263 29.48 -6.08 -12.99
#